data_AF-A0A0R3MXK9-F1
#
_entry.id   AF-A0A0R3MXK9-F1
#
_cell.length_a   1.000
_cell.length_b   1.000
_cell.length_c   1.000
_cell.angle_alpha   90.00
_cell.angle_beta   90.00
_cell.angle_gamma   90.00
#
_symmetry.space_group_name_H-M   'P 1'
#
loop_
_entity.id
_entity.type
_entity.pdbx_description
1 polymer ?
#
loop_
_entity_poly.entity_id
_entity_poly.type
_entity_poly.pdbx_seq_one_letter_code
_entity_poly.pdbx_strand_id
1 'polypeptide(L)'
;MPNIADMKWFKENFHAEVERAIAGTPFTLDLLVALACQETGDVWPILRKKPQLTLDRILALCVGDTIDFKPPNKGRKAFPRNKAHLLSVPRGDKMFAIARQALVEMGQLIPGFPVSNQSKFCRGFGMFQLDLQFFKEDPDYFLEKRYEKFSETLGKCLGELTAKAKKIGLLNKPSLTDMQLTAVAIAYNTGNFIPSKGLKQGHFDGHKFYGEQIFDFIRMAHTVPVPGGTSVLPPPPPNGAIVPPPTPVEATGPLLTVKTELTPLRVRSEPKISSPATRNVIAQLPDGHPVRAVTGTPVKKFMEIETSLVGAHIRGFASADFLVPAPADVTEIPAVALMMDAPTSGIVEVIMPRRRGLITRRTEIAGAHSLNEPDMPTRKGQTPEELRSSLNAIIDYLASDKAAHKRYKPRNGLTFCNIYAHDYCILAGVYLPRVWWTPGAIERLARGEKVEPLIDNTIMEMRANALFRWLRDFGPRFGWRQTSTLTKLQQEANIGAVGLIVARRKQDGKSGHIVAVVPETNDHRATRNAAGEVTRPLQSQAGARNFRRGTGTLNWWKGDQFAESAFWLHA
;
A
#
# COMPACT_ATOMS: atom_id res chain seq x y z
N MET A 1 0.27 16.44 12.19
CA MET A 1 0.55 15.05 11.81
C MET A 1 2.05 14.80 11.89
N PRO A 2 2.47 13.73 12.57
CA PRO A 2 3.87 13.29 12.61
C PRO A 2 4.45 13.08 11.21
N ASN A 3 5.74 13.36 11.05
CA ASN A 3 6.50 13.14 9.83
C ASN A 3 7.74 12.23 10.08
N ILE A 4 8.55 12.03 9.03
CA ILE A 4 9.77 11.20 9.10
C ILE A 4 10.75 11.67 10.19
N ALA A 5 10.90 12.98 10.40
CA ALA A 5 11.79 13.50 11.44
C ALA A 5 11.27 13.22 12.85
N ASP A 6 9.95 13.15 13.01
CA ASP A 6 9.32 12.78 14.27
C ASP A 6 9.51 11.28 14.55
N MET A 7 9.33 10.43 13.55
CA MET A 7 9.62 8.99 13.65
C MET A 7 11.09 8.72 13.97
N LYS A 8 12.00 9.49 13.36
CA LYS A 8 13.44 9.42 13.64
C LYS A 8 13.74 9.74 15.10
N TRP A 9 13.17 10.81 15.63
CA TRP A 9 13.32 11.17 17.05
C TRP A 9 12.81 10.05 17.97
N PHE A 10 11.67 9.42 17.65
CA PHE A 10 11.17 8.30 18.44
C PHE A 10 12.17 7.13 18.43
N LYS A 11 12.67 6.74 17.24
CA LYS A 11 13.66 5.65 17.12
C LYS A 11 14.95 5.99 17.86
N GLU A 12 15.45 7.22 17.77
CA GLU A 12 16.65 7.67 18.47
C GLU A 12 16.56 7.49 19.99
N ASN A 13 15.41 7.78 20.57
CA ASN A 13 15.24 7.78 22.03
C ASN A 13 14.79 6.42 22.59
N PHE A 14 14.02 5.65 21.83
CA PHE A 14 13.26 4.52 22.40
C PHE A 14 13.52 3.16 21.75
N HIS A 15 14.23 3.06 20.62
CA HIS A 15 14.37 1.79 19.88
C HIS A 15 14.89 0.64 20.77
N ALA A 16 15.98 0.86 21.51
CA ALA A 16 16.62 -0.19 22.31
C ALA A 16 15.71 -0.73 23.44
N GLU A 17 14.84 0.12 23.99
CA GLU A 17 13.88 -0.31 25.00
C GLU A 17 12.71 -1.07 24.36
N VAL A 18 12.20 -0.59 23.22
CA VAL A 18 11.15 -1.27 22.46
C VAL A 18 11.61 -2.64 21.97
N GLU A 19 12.80 -2.74 21.37
CA GLU A 19 13.35 -3.99 20.84
C GLU A 19 13.51 -5.06 21.91
N ARG A 20 14.00 -4.68 23.11
CA ARG A 20 14.05 -5.59 24.26
C ARG A 20 12.66 -6.05 24.69
N ALA A 21 11.68 -5.16 24.70
CA ALA A 21 10.33 -5.47 25.17
C ALA A 21 9.52 -6.33 24.18
N ILE A 22 9.78 -6.22 22.87
CA ILE A 22 9.08 -7.00 21.83
C ILE A 22 9.79 -8.30 21.47
N ALA A 23 10.97 -8.58 22.04
CA ALA A 23 11.71 -9.80 21.77
C ALA A 23 10.83 -11.05 22.00
N GLY A 24 10.79 -11.96 21.01
CA GLY A 24 9.97 -13.16 21.05
C GLY A 24 8.48 -12.94 20.76
N THR A 25 8.06 -11.71 20.43
CA THR A 25 6.71 -11.40 19.95
C THR A 25 6.71 -11.17 18.43
N PRO A 26 5.54 -11.26 17.76
CA PRO A 26 5.43 -10.92 16.34
C PRO A 26 5.41 -9.41 16.04
N PHE A 27 5.55 -8.56 17.07
CA PHE A 27 5.47 -7.10 16.92
C PHE A 27 6.80 -6.52 16.46
N THR A 28 6.74 -5.35 15.83
CA THR A 28 7.90 -4.67 15.27
C THR A 28 8.05 -3.27 15.87
N LEU A 29 9.28 -2.75 15.91
CA LEU A 29 9.54 -1.35 16.29
C LEU A 29 8.64 -0.40 15.50
N ASP A 30 8.47 -0.63 14.20
CA ASP A 30 7.68 0.25 13.31
C ASP A 30 6.18 0.25 13.61
N LEU A 31 5.62 -0.85 14.13
CA LEU A 31 4.26 -0.84 14.69
C LEU A 31 4.19 0.09 15.92
N LEU A 32 5.17 0.04 16.81
CA LEU A 32 5.19 0.90 18.00
C LEU A 32 5.40 2.37 17.64
N VAL A 33 6.25 2.67 16.65
CA VAL A 33 6.38 4.03 16.09
C VAL A 33 5.03 4.50 15.53
N ALA A 34 4.35 3.66 14.76
CA ALA A 34 3.04 4.01 14.18
C ALA A 34 1.98 4.27 15.25
N LEU A 35 1.93 3.46 16.31
CA LEU A 35 1.03 3.69 17.44
C LEU A 35 1.37 4.98 18.18
N ALA A 36 2.65 5.25 18.49
CA ALA A 36 3.03 6.51 19.13
C ALA A 36 2.69 7.75 18.27
N CYS A 37 2.84 7.65 16.95
CA CYS A 37 2.41 8.68 16.00
C CYS A 37 0.88 8.85 15.98
N GLN A 38 0.14 7.76 16.13
CA GLN A 38 -1.31 7.76 16.10
C GLN A 38 -1.93 8.28 17.40
N GLU A 39 -1.43 7.81 18.54
CA GLU A 39 -2.05 8.04 19.84
C GLU A 39 -1.66 9.41 20.42
N THR A 40 -0.42 9.87 20.20
CA THR A 40 0.07 11.14 20.77
C THR A 40 0.85 12.01 19.78
N GLY A 41 0.74 11.74 18.48
CA GLY A 41 1.47 12.47 17.44
C GLY A 41 1.04 13.92 17.20
N ASP A 42 -0.02 14.38 17.86
CA ASP A 42 -0.39 15.79 17.97
C ASP A 42 0.30 16.49 19.15
N VAL A 43 0.94 15.73 20.04
CA VAL A 43 1.57 16.22 21.28
C VAL A 43 3.09 16.24 21.18
N TRP A 44 3.74 15.08 21.25
CA TRP A 44 5.21 15.01 21.41
C TRP A 44 6.00 15.61 20.23
N PRO A 45 5.53 15.60 18.96
CA PRO A 45 6.24 16.28 17.87
C PRO A 45 6.31 17.80 18.03
N ILE A 46 5.34 18.39 18.74
CA ILE A 46 5.35 19.82 19.09
C ILE A 46 6.31 20.05 20.26
N LEU A 47 6.22 19.21 21.30
CA LEU A 47 7.00 19.36 22.53
C LEU A 47 8.51 19.15 22.30
N ARG A 48 8.91 18.16 21.50
CA ARG A 48 10.33 17.86 21.24
C ARG A 48 11.09 18.99 20.53
N LYS A 49 10.37 19.94 19.93
CA LYS A 49 10.95 21.12 19.26
C LYS A 49 11.18 22.28 20.23
N LYS A 50 10.76 22.14 21.49
CA LYS A 50 10.95 23.13 22.54
C LYS A 50 12.25 22.79 23.30
N PRO A 51 13.34 23.56 23.12
CA PRO A 51 14.66 23.21 23.61
C PRO A 51 14.77 23.11 25.14
N GLN A 52 13.83 23.71 25.87
CA GLN A 52 13.78 23.69 27.33
C GLN A 52 13.15 22.42 27.94
N LEU A 53 12.56 21.55 27.13
CA LEU A 53 11.88 20.34 27.64
C LEU A 53 12.82 19.14 27.60
N THR A 54 12.99 18.48 28.75
CA THR A 54 13.67 17.19 28.85
C THR A 54 12.79 16.06 28.30
N LEU A 55 13.41 14.92 27.99
CA LEU A 55 12.68 13.72 27.55
C LEU A 55 11.60 13.29 28.55
N ASP A 56 11.95 13.23 29.83
CA ASP A 56 11.01 12.89 30.91
C ASP A 56 9.83 13.87 30.97
N ARG A 57 10.11 15.16 30.75
CA ARG A 57 9.03 16.16 30.73
C ARG A 57 8.13 16.01 29.51
N ILE A 58 8.69 15.66 28.35
CA ILE A 58 7.90 15.34 27.16
C ILE A 58 7.00 14.13 27.42
N LEU A 59 7.53 13.05 28.01
CA LEU A 59 6.75 11.86 28.36
C LEU A 59 5.63 12.16 29.37
N ALA A 60 5.92 12.95 30.40
CA ALA A 60 4.91 13.37 31.38
C ALA A 60 3.76 14.18 30.76
N LEU A 61 4.05 14.87 29.66
CA LEU A 61 3.08 15.66 28.90
C LEU A 61 2.47 14.87 27.74
N CYS A 62 2.81 13.60 27.52
CA CYS A 62 2.09 12.73 26.59
C CYS A 62 0.74 12.29 27.19
N VAL A 63 -0.09 13.29 27.51
CA VAL A 63 -1.41 13.17 28.11
C VAL A 63 -2.34 14.02 27.28
N GLY A 64 -3.59 13.61 27.15
CA GLY A 64 -4.46 14.23 26.17
C GLY A 64 -5.89 13.78 26.31
N ASP A 65 -6.63 14.03 25.24
CA ASP A 65 -8.05 13.72 25.12
C ASP A 65 -8.89 14.25 26.28
N THR A 66 -9.71 15.27 26.05
CA THR A 66 -10.55 15.78 27.14
C THR A 66 -11.87 15.04 27.23
N ILE A 67 -12.38 14.87 28.45
CA ILE A 67 -13.73 14.32 28.67
C ILE A 67 -14.77 15.15 27.90
N ASP A 68 -15.52 14.51 27.02
CA ASP A 68 -16.41 15.13 26.04
C ASP A 68 -17.89 14.76 26.22
N PHE A 69 -18.29 14.26 27.39
CA PHE A 69 -19.70 14.00 27.71
C PHE A 69 -20.56 15.27 27.58
N LYS A 70 -21.68 15.14 26.88
CA LYS A 70 -22.69 16.17 26.62
C LYS A 70 -24.06 15.63 27.07
N PRO A 71 -24.64 16.14 28.17
CA PRO A 71 -25.97 15.73 28.62
C PRO A 71 -27.07 15.95 27.55
N PRO A 72 -28.17 15.18 27.56
CA PRO A 72 -28.45 14.08 28.49
C PRO A 72 -27.82 12.73 28.11
N ASN A 73 -27.39 12.50 26.86
CA ASN A 73 -26.86 11.20 26.39
C ASN A 73 -25.94 11.29 25.15
N LYS A 74 -25.20 12.39 25.00
CA LYS A 74 -24.25 12.58 23.89
C LYS A 74 -22.80 12.52 24.41
N GLY A 75 -21.87 12.13 23.56
CA GLY A 75 -20.44 12.00 23.92
C GLY A 75 -20.10 10.72 24.69
N ARG A 76 -19.01 10.76 25.48
CA ARG A 76 -18.43 9.61 26.17
C ARG A 76 -19.43 8.80 27.02
N LYS A 77 -19.42 7.48 26.82
CA LYS A 77 -20.17 6.50 27.63
C LYS A 77 -19.31 5.78 28.68
N ALA A 78 -18.03 5.56 28.38
CA ALA A 78 -17.09 4.91 29.26
C ALA A 78 -16.89 5.69 30.58
N PHE A 79 -16.46 4.98 31.63
CA PHE A 79 -16.05 5.62 32.87
C PHE A 79 -14.75 6.44 32.68
N PRO A 80 -14.52 7.54 33.41
CA PRO A 80 -15.56 8.41 33.94
C PRO A 80 -16.27 9.13 32.79
N ARG A 81 -17.55 9.45 32.98
CA ARG A 81 -18.34 10.21 31.98
C ARG A 81 -18.10 11.70 32.12
N ASN A 82 -17.95 12.18 33.35
CA ASN A 82 -17.76 13.57 33.70
C ASN A 82 -17.03 13.63 35.06
N LYS A 83 -16.75 14.85 35.53
CA LYS A 83 -16.09 15.09 36.82
C LYS A 83 -16.83 14.40 37.97
N ALA A 84 -18.15 14.59 38.08
CA ALA A 84 -18.94 14.01 39.16
C ALA A 84 -18.86 12.46 39.18
N HIS A 85 -18.86 11.82 38.01
CA HIS A 85 -18.71 10.37 37.91
C HIS A 85 -17.31 9.89 38.33
N LEU A 86 -16.26 10.68 38.07
CA LEU A 86 -14.93 10.36 38.59
C LEU A 86 -14.88 10.53 40.13
N LEU A 87 -15.45 11.60 40.66
CA LEU A 87 -15.46 11.87 42.10
C LEU A 87 -16.28 10.85 42.91
N SER A 88 -17.18 10.09 42.26
CA SER A 88 -18.00 9.08 42.95
C SER A 88 -17.27 7.77 43.21
N VAL A 89 -16.00 7.61 42.83
CA VAL A 89 -15.22 6.40 43.07
C VAL A 89 -14.08 6.65 44.06
N PRO A 90 -13.58 5.62 44.76
CA PRO A 90 -12.45 5.78 45.68
C PRO A 90 -11.25 6.47 45.02
N ARG A 91 -10.67 7.47 45.70
CA ARG A 91 -9.52 8.27 45.22
C ARG A 91 -9.77 9.03 43.90
N GLY A 92 -11.03 9.19 43.48
CA GLY A 92 -11.39 9.90 42.27
C GLY A 92 -11.10 11.41 42.32
N ASP A 93 -11.12 11.99 43.51
CA ASP A 93 -10.67 13.36 43.79
C ASP A 93 -9.19 13.57 43.47
N LYS A 94 -8.32 12.65 43.92
CA LYS A 94 -6.88 12.67 43.62
C LYS A 94 -6.63 12.52 42.12
N MET A 95 -7.34 11.60 41.49
CA MET A 95 -7.23 11.40 40.04
C MET A 95 -7.70 12.62 39.25
N PHE A 96 -8.80 13.26 39.66
CA PHE A 96 -9.26 14.49 39.04
C PHE A 96 -8.19 15.59 39.14
N ALA A 97 -7.54 15.75 40.30
CA ALA A 97 -6.48 16.73 40.48
C ALA A 97 -5.30 16.49 39.51
N ILE A 98 -4.84 15.24 39.38
CA ILE A 98 -3.77 14.87 38.43
C ILE A 98 -4.20 15.15 36.98
N ALA A 99 -5.36 14.64 36.58
CA ALA A 99 -5.87 14.78 35.21
C ALA A 99 -6.14 16.25 34.83
N ARG A 100 -6.54 17.06 35.79
CA ARG A 100 -6.76 18.48 35.62
C ARG A 100 -5.45 19.23 35.50
N GLN A 101 -4.48 18.93 36.36
CA GLN A 101 -3.16 19.54 36.32
C GLN A 101 -2.46 19.25 34.99
N ALA A 102 -2.50 18.00 34.53
CA ALA A 102 -2.03 17.59 33.22
C ALA A 102 -2.62 18.44 32.08
N LEU A 103 -3.95 18.67 32.08
CA LEU A 103 -4.62 19.50 31.09
C LEU A 103 -4.13 20.97 31.11
N VAL A 104 -3.93 21.52 32.31
CA VAL A 104 -3.46 22.90 32.50
C VAL A 104 -2.03 23.05 31.96
N GLU A 105 -1.13 22.13 32.31
CA GLU A 105 0.26 22.13 31.86
C GLU A 105 0.37 21.95 30.34
N MET A 106 -0.43 21.05 29.77
CA MET A 106 -0.53 20.85 28.32
C MET A 106 -1.01 22.09 27.60
N GLY A 107 -2.06 22.74 28.12
CA GLY A 107 -2.63 23.95 27.52
C GLY A 107 -1.70 25.17 27.53
N GLN A 108 -0.64 25.17 28.34
CA GLN A 108 0.42 26.20 28.28
C GLN A 108 1.35 26.01 27.08
N LEU A 109 1.49 24.78 26.59
CA LEU A 109 2.48 24.40 25.59
C LEU A 109 1.88 24.14 24.21
N ILE A 110 0.61 23.71 24.18
CA ILE A 110 -0.13 23.34 22.98
C ILE A 110 -1.48 24.07 22.98
N PRO A 111 -1.82 24.81 21.90
CA PRO A 111 -3.09 25.53 21.82
C PRO A 111 -4.29 24.60 21.67
N GLY A 112 -5.49 25.09 22.01
CA GLY A 112 -6.77 24.40 21.74
C GLY A 112 -7.34 23.58 22.90
N PHE A 113 -6.61 23.44 24.01
CA PHE A 113 -7.13 22.75 25.19
C PHE A 113 -8.12 23.63 25.98
N PRO A 114 -9.27 23.08 26.43
CA PRO A 114 -10.33 23.83 27.12
C PRO A 114 -10.00 24.08 28.61
N VAL A 115 -8.86 24.72 28.87
CA VAL A 115 -8.34 24.95 30.24
C VAL A 115 -9.26 25.87 31.05
N SER A 116 -9.99 26.81 30.44
CA SER A 116 -10.92 27.70 31.15
C SER A 116 -12.08 26.96 31.83
N ASN A 117 -12.49 25.80 31.31
CA ASN A 117 -13.56 25.01 31.90
C ASN A 117 -13.01 24.13 33.03
N GLN A 118 -13.27 24.51 34.29
CA GLN A 118 -12.78 23.80 35.48
C GLN A 118 -13.28 22.36 35.65
N SER A 119 -14.29 21.94 34.88
CA SER A 119 -14.78 20.56 34.88
C SER A 119 -14.13 19.67 33.82
N LYS A 120 -13.29 20.24 32.94
CA LYS A 120 -12.51 19.48 31.93
C LYS A 120 -11.20 18.99 32.51
N PHE A 121 -10.82 17.78 32.13
CA PHE A 121 -9.59 17.10 32.52
C PHE A 121 -9.20 16.09 31.43
N CYS A 122 -7.92 15.70 31.39
CA CYS A 122 -7.42 14.68 30.47
C CYS A 122 -8.00 13.31 30.80
N ARG A 123 -8.19 12.47 29.78
CA ARG A 123 -8.58 11.08 29.94
C ARG A 123 -7.59 10.09 29.30
N GLY A 124 -6.72 10.52 28.41
CA GLY A 124 -5.66 9.68 27.85
C GLY A 124 -4.33 9.96 28.54
N PHE A 125 -3.62 8.90 28.93
CA PHE A 125 -2.37 8.99 29.70
C PHE A 125 -1.25 8.16 29.09
N GLY A 126 -0.09 8.78 28.89
CA GLY A 126 1.12 8.17 28.36
C GLY A 126 1.24 8.19 26.83
N MET A 127 2.42 7.84 26.32
CA MET A 127 2.75 7.85 24.88
C MET A 127 1.76 7.06 24.01
N PHE A 128 1.19 5.98 24.55
CA PHE A 128 0.22 5.11 23.88
C PHE A 128 -1.23 5.31 24.38
N GLN A 129 -1.52 6.45 25.03
CA GLN A 129 -2.85 6.89 25.50
C GLN A 129 -3.68 5.81 26.20
N LEU A 130 -3.23 5.32 27.36
CA LEU A 130 -4.10 4.49 28.20
C LEU A 130 -5.28 5.32 28.70
N ASP A 131 -6.50 4.87 28.37
CA ASP A 131 -7.73 5.58 28.70
C ASP A 131 -8.10 5.45 30.19
N LEU A 132 -8.55 6.55 30.79
CA LEU A 132 -8.91 6.68 32.20
C LEU A 132 -10.05 5.75 32.65
N GLN A 133 -10.74 5.08 31.72
CA GLN A 133 -11.69 4.02 32.04
C GLN A 133 -11.06 2.91 32.88
N PHE A 134 -9.76 2.66 32.71
CA PHE A 134 -9.03 1.62 33.45
C PHE A 134 -8.64 2.01 34.88
N PHE A 135 -9.00 3.22 35.33
CA PHE A 135 -8.68 3.70 36.68
C PHE A 135 -9.31 2.84 37.79
N LYS A 136 -10.45 2.18 37.52
CA LYS A 136 -11.09 1.31 38.52
C LYS A 136 -10.31 0.02 38.73
N GLU A 137 -9.70 -0.49 37.67
CA GLU A 137 -8.96 -1.75 37.64
C GLU A 137 -7.50 -1.55 38.05
N ASP A 138 -6.89 -0.43 37.67
CA ASP A 138 -5.50 -0.09 37.99
C ASP A 138 -5.34 1.39 38.36
N PRO A 139 -5.83 1.81 39.55
CA PRO A 139 -5.74 3.19 40.00
C PRO A 139 -4.28 3.65 40.21
N ASP A 140 -3.39 2.74 40.62
CA ASP A 140 -2.04 3.10 41.03
C ASP A 140 -1.17 3.48 39.82
N TYR A 141 -1.42 2.90 38.63
CA TYR A 141 -0.80 3.37 37.38
C TYR A 141 -0.97 4.87 37.16
N PHE A 142 -2.16 5.41 37.45
CA PHE A 142 -2.45 6.83 37.26
C PHE A 142 -2.02 7.67 38.46
N LEU A 143 -2.28 7.21 39.70
CA LEU A 143 -2.00 7.99 40.90
C LEU A 143 -0.50 8.13 41.18
N GLU A 144 0.29 7.10 40.86
CA GLU A 144 1.75 7.14 40.96
C GLU A 144 2.41 7.72 39.70
N LYS A 145 1.60 8.19 38.75
CA LYS A 145 2.05 8.80 37.49
C LYS A 145 3.00 7.90 36.68
N ARG A 146 2.75 6.59 36.68
CA ARG A 146 3.56 5.63 35.94
C ARG A 146 3.52 5.90 34.43
N TYR A 147 2.45 6.53 33.94
CA TYR A 147 2.34 6.98 32.56
C TYR A 147 3.42 7.99 32.12
N GLU A 148 4.15 8.62 33.05
CA GLU A 148 5.28 9.51 32.74
C GLU A 148 6.56 8.74 32.38
N LYS A 149 6.60 7.42 32.66
CA LYS A 149 7.73 6.53 32.34
C LYS A 149 7.43 5.73 31.08
N PHE A 150 8.34 5.80 30.10
CA PHE A 150 8.14 5.13 28.81
C PHE A 150 7.91 3.61 28.98
N SER A 151 8.74 2.94 29.79
CA SER A 151 8.65 1.51 30.09
C SER A 151 7.27 1.05 30.55
N GLU A 152 6.65 1.82 31.45
CA GLU A 152 5.32 1.52 32.00
C GLU A 152 4.23 1.68 30.93
N THR A 153 4.31 2.72 30.10
CA THR A 153 3.37 2.92 28.99
C THR A 153 3.53 1.84 27.91
N LEU A 154 4.77 1.45 27.61
CA LEU A 154 5.09 0.39 26.67
C LEU A 154 4.56 -0.96 27.15
N GLY A 155 4.73 -1.27 28.44
CA GLY A 155 4.20 -2.49 29.05
C GLY A 155 2.68 -2.60 28.92
N LYS A 156 1.95 -1.50 29.17
CA LYS A 156 0.48 -1.45 28.97
C LYS A 156 0.08 -1.66 27.50
N CYS A 157 0.77 -0.98 26.58
CA CYS A 157 0.54 -1.10 25.15
C CYS A 157 0.75 -2.55 24.67
N LEU A 158 1.89 -3.16 25.02
CA LEU A 158 2.23 -4.53 24.63
C LEU A 158 1.28 -5.57 25.24
N GLY A 159 0.85 -5.38 26.49
CA GLY A 159 -0.16 -6.24 27.12
C GLY A 159 -1.47 -6.25 26.31
N GLU A 160 -1.95 -5.08 25.90
CA GLU A 160 -3.16 -5.00 25.09
C GLU A 160 -2.95 -5.54 23.68
N LEU A 161 -1.87 -5.16 22.98
CA LEU A 161 -1.54 -5.68 21.65
C LEU A 161 -1.48 -7.21 21.65
N THR A 162 -0.85 -7.81 22.65
CA THR A 162 -0.78 -9.27 22.83
C THR A 162 -2.18 -9.88 22.96
N ALA A 163 -3.04 -9.28 23.80
CA ALA A 163 -4.41 -9.75 23.97
C ALA A 163 -5.22 -9.66 22.67
N LYS A 164 -5.09 -8.57 21.90
CA LYS A 164 -5.80 -8.41 20.62
C LYS A 164 -5.26 -9.32 19.53
N ALA A 165 -3.94 -9.43 19.40
CA ALA A 165 -3.29 -10.33 18.46
C ALA A 165 -3.70 -11.79 18.72
N LYS A 166 -3.81 -12.19 19.99
CA LYS A 166 -4.37 -13.50 20.37
C LYS A 166 -5.82 -13.63 19.92
N LYS A 167 -6.66 -12.64 20.21
CA LYS A 167 -8.08 -12.62 19.87
C LYS A 167 -8.34 -12.78 18.36
N ILE A 168 -7.51 -12.16 17.52
CA ILE A 168 -7.65 -12.23 16.05
C ILE A 168 -6.76 -13.31 15.41
N GLY A 169 -6.14 -14.19 16.21
CA GLY A 169 -5.39 -15.36 15.72
C GLY A 169 -4.05 -15.04 15.06
N LEU A 170 -3.41 -13.93 15.40
CA LEU A 170 -2.14 -13.49 14.82
C LEU A 170 -0.94 -13.60 15.78
N LEU A 171 -1.14 -13.82 17.08
CA LEU A 171 -0.05 -13.84 18.07
C LEU A 171 1.02 -14.92 17.80
N ASN A 172 0.62 -16.09 17.32
CA ASN A 172 1.52 -17.24 17.17
C ASN A 172 2.27 -17.26 15.82
N LYS A 173 2.13 -16.21 14.99
CA LYS A 173 2.90 -16.13 13.75
C LYS A 173 4.33 -15.70 14.06
N PRO A 174 5.34 -16.22 13.35
CA PRO A 174 6.72 -15.80 13.55
C PRO A 174 6.95 -14.35 13.14
N SER A 175 6.20 -13.87 12.15
CA SER A 175 6.22 -12.49 11.68
C SER A 175 4.84 -12.10 11.14
N LEU A 176 4.58 -10.79 11.08
CA LEU A 176 3.35 -10.23 10.56
C LEU A 176 3.65 -9.31 9.39
N THR A 177 2.80 -9.38 8.36
CA THR A 177 2.81 -8.38 7.29
C THR A 177 2.31 -7.03 7.79
N ASP A 178 2.60 -5.93 7.09
CA ASP A 178 2.08 -4.60 7.44
C ASP A 178 0.55 -4.59 7.63
N MET A 179 -0.19 -5.28 6.75
CA MET A 179 -1.65 -5.40 6.89
C MET A 179 -2.06 -6.15 8.16
N GLN A 180 -1.29 -7.17 8.57
CA GLN A 180 -1.55 -7.92 9.80
C GLN A 180 -1.17 -7.11 11.05
N LEU A 181 -0.06 -6.37 11.02
CA LEU A 181 0.30 -5.42 12.07
C LEU A 181 -0.81 -4.36 12.23
N THR A 182 -1.29 -3.79 11.12
CA THR A 182 -2.43 -2.87 11.15
C THR A 182 -3.72 -3.52 11.62
N ALA A 183 -3.98 -4.81 11.29
CA ALA A 183 -5.13 -5.52 11.81
C ALA A 183 -5.09 -5.66 13.35
N VAL A 184 -3.90 -5.92 13.91
CA VAL A 184 -3.70 -5.90 15.37
C VAL A 184 -3.95 -4.51 15.94
N ALA A 185 -3.44 -3.44 15.30
CA ALA A 185 -3.67 -2.05 15.73
C ALA A 185 -5.17 -1.64 15.65
N ILE A 186 -5.88 -2.05 14.62
CA ILE A 186 -7.34 -1.83 14.52
C ILE A 186 -8.06 -2.56 15.65
N ALA A 187 -7.65 -3.80 15.96
CA ALA A 187 -8.22 -4.55 17.07
C ALA A 187 -7.83 -3.95 18.44
N TYR A 188 -6.68 -3.30 18.55
CA TYR A 188 -6.28 -2.47 19.68
C TYR A 188 -7.27 -1.30 19.85
N ASN A 189 -7.52 -0.54 18.79
CA ASN A 189 -8.44 0.60 18.83
C ASN A 189 -9.92 0.23 19.04
N THR A 190 -10.40 -0.85 18.42
CA THR A 190 -11.85 -1.16 18.34
C THR A 190 -12.28 -2.42 19.09
N GLY A 191 -11.32 -3.20 19.59
CA GLY A 191 -11.55 -4.50 20.20
C GLY A 191 -11.68 -5.68 19.24
N ASN A 192 -11.74 -5.48 17.91
CA ASN A 192 -11.76 -6.56 16.92
C ASN A 192 -11.26 -6.11 15.53
N PHE A 193 -11.07 -7.03 14.59
CA PHE A 193 -10.79 -6.71 13.19
C PHE A 193 -11.78 -7.42 12.26
N ILE A 194 -12.41 -6.69 11.34
CA ILE A 194 -13.34 -7.25 10.35
C ILE A 194 -12.65 -7.27 8.98
N PRO A 195 -12.20 -8.43 8.47
CA PRO A 195 -11.38 -8.48 7.25
C PRO A 195 -12.01 -7.82 6.02
N SER A 196 -13.32 -7.99 5.83
CA SER A 196 -14.05 -7.42 4.69
C SER A 196 -14.06 -5.88 4.65
N LYS A 197 -13.82 -5.21 5.79
CA LYS A 197 -13.72 -3.75 5.87
C LYS A 197 -12.30 -3.23 5.59
N GLY A 198 -11.29 -4.10 5.56
CA GLY A 198 -9.90 -3.72 5.29
C GLY A 198 -9.39 -2.63 6.24
N LEU A 199 -8.74 -1.59 5.70
CA LEU A 199 -8.16 -0.50 6.48
C LEU A 199 -9.18 0.54 6.97
N LYS A 200 -10.40 0.56 6.41
CA LYS A 200 -11.44 1.54 6.76
C LYS A 200 -12.19 1.15 8.04
N GLN A 201 -11.46 1.05 9.15
CA GLN A 201 -11.92 0.65 10.48
C GLN A 201 -11.25 1.49 11.57
N GLY A 202 -11.89 1.56 12.73
CA GLY A 202 -11.48 2.41 13.85
C GLY A 202 -12.06 3.81 13.79
N HIS A 203 -11.55 4.69 14.65
CA HIS A 203 -11.95 6.09 14.69
C HIS A 203 -11.80 6.74 13.30
N PHE A 204 -12.78 7.57 12.92
CA PHE A 204 -12.73 8.34 11.68
C PHE A 204 -12.57 9.82 12.03
N ASP A 205 -11.47 10.43 11.60
CA ASP A 205 -11.10 11.81 11.95
C ASP A 205 -11.79 12.88 11.07
N GLY A 206 -12.73 12.47 10.22
CA GLY A 206 -13.37 13.31 9.20
C GLY A 206 -12.75 13.14 7.80
N HIS A 207 -11.54 12.61 7.71
CA HIS A 207 -10.80 12.41 6.46
C HIS A 207 -10.42 10.94 6.26
N LYS A 208 -9.87 10.29 7.30
CA LYS A 208 -9.37 8.91 7.29
C LYS A 208 -9.84 8.10 8.47
N PHE A 209 -9.86 6.78 8.27
CA PHE A 209 -9.98 5.82 9.35
C PHE A 209 -8.61 5.58 10.02
N TYR A 210 -8.64 5.28 11.32
CA TYR A 210 -7.49 4.86 12.14
C TYR A 210 -6.64 3.80 11.45
N GLY A 211 -7.27 2.76 10.86
CA GLY A 211 -6.55 1.72 10.15
C GLY A 211 -5.77 2.21 8.93
N GLU A 212 -6.28 3.21 8.20
CA GLU A 212 -5.56 3.83 7.09
C GLU A 212 -4.36 4.63 7.59
N GLN A 213 -4.54 5.35 8.70
CA GLN A 213 -3.51 6.20 9.30
C GLN A 213 -2.36 5.37 9.90
N ILE A 214 -2.66 4.28 10.61
CA ILE A 214 -1.65 3.32 11.08
C ILE A 214 -0.89 2.69 9.91
N PHE A 215 -1.58 2.27 8.85
CA PHE A 215 -0.90 1.66 7.70
C PHE A 215 0.07 2.65 7.04
N ASP A 216 -0.36 3.90 6.85
CA ASP A 216 0.51 4.98 6.35
C ASP A 216 1.74 5.17 7.26
N PHE A 217 1.55 5.21 8.57
CA PHE A 217 2.66 5.39 9.51
C PHE A 217 3.62 4.21 9.57
N ILE A 218 3.14 2.97 9.48
CA ILE A 218 4.01 1.78 9.40
C ILE A 218 4.89 1.89 8.16
N ARG A 219 4.32 2.21 7.00
CA ARG A 219 5.08 2.38 5.75
C ARG A 219 6.13 3.48 5.87
N MET A 220 5.78 4.62 6.44
CA MET A 220 6.73 5.70 6.66
C MET A 220 7.83 5.29 7.64
N ALA A 221 7.50 4.60 8.74
CA ALA A 221 8.45 4.16 9.76
C ALA A 221 9.51 3.20 9.19
N HIS A 222 9.12 2.32 8.26
CA HIS A 222 10.04 1.42 7.55
C HIS A 222 11.19 2.16 6.84
N THR A 223 10.97 3.40 6.39
CA THR A 223 11.99 4.21 5.70
C THR A 223 12.94 4.95 6.64
N VAL A 224 12.72 4.86 7.95
CA VAL A 224 13.52 5.57 8.96
C VAL A 224 14.50 4.60 9.62
N PRO A 225 15.82 4.85 9.55
CA PRO A 225 16.79 4.00 10.23
C PRO A 225 16.77 4.23 11.75
N VAL A 226 17.18 3.20 12.50
CA VAL A 226 17.61 3.37 13.90
C VAL A 226 19.02 4.01 13.93
N PRO A 227 19.46 4.61 15.05
CA PRO A 227 20.82 5.14 15.17
C PRO A 227 21.88 4.11 14.79
N GLY A 228 22.74 4.45 13.81
CA GLY A 228 23.79 3.55 13.33
C GLY A 228 23.32 2.33 12.50
N GLY A 229 22.02 2.19 12.25
CA GLY A 229 21.44 1.10 11.47
C GLY A 229 20.99 1.52 10.07
N THR A 230 20.45 0.56 9.33
CA THR A 230 19.78 0.78 8.04
C THR A 230 18.26 0.77 8.22
N SER A 231 17.54 1.42 7.31
CA SER A 231 16.07 1.38 7.29
C SER A 231 15.58 0.06 6.70
N VAL A 232 14.39 -0.39 7.12
CA VAL A 232 13.76 -1.62 6.61
C VAL A 232 13.46 -1.51 5.11
N LEU A 233 13.04 -0.33 4.67
CA LEU A 233 12.84 0.02 3.27
C LEU A 233 13.72 1.22 2.90
N PRO A 234 14.22 1.30 1.66
CA PRO A 234 14.87 2.51 1.19
C PRO A 234 13.85 3.66 1.13
N PRO A 235 14.26 4.91 1.43
CA PRO A 235 13.41 6.08 1.17
C PRO A 235 13.00 6.13 -0.30
N PRO A 236 11.73 6.44 -0.62
CA PRO A 236 11.30 6.53 -2.00
C PRO A 236 11.93 7.75 -2.70
N PRO A 237 12.09 7.72 -4.03
CA PRO A 237 12.44 8.92 -4.79
C PRO A 237 11.35 10.00 -4.63
N PRO A 238 11.65 11.28 -4.91
CA PRO A 238 10.66 12.35 -4.84
C PRO A 238 9.38 12.00 -5.62
N ASN A 239 8.22 12.22 -5.00
CA ASN A 239 6.90 11.89 -5.55
C ASN A 239 6.64 10.39 -5.79
N GLY A 240 7.54 9.50 -5.37
CA GLY A 240 7.36 8.06 -5.37
C GLY A 240 6.70 7.56 -4.08
N ALA A 241 5.97 6.46 -4.18
CA ALA A 241 5.32 5.81 -3.06
C ALA A 241 6.26 4.80 -2.37
N ILE A 242 6.00 4.52 -1.10
CA ILE A 242 6.75 3.56 -0.29
C ILE A 242 6.24 2.15 -0.61
N VAL A 243 6.85 1.54 -1.61
CA VAL A 243 6.49 0.20 -2.09
C VAL A 243 7.54 -0.81 -1.61
N PRO A 244 7.16 -1.89 -0.92
CA PRO A 244 8.11 -2.91 -0.44
C PRO A 244 8.72 -3.68 -1.62
N PRO A 245 9.91 -4.30 -1.48
CA PRO A 245 10.48 -5.17 -2.51
C PRO A 245 9.58 -6.38 -2.82
N PRO A 246 9.83 -7.11 -3.93
CA PRO A 246 9.14 -8.38 -4.20
C PRO A 246 9.22 -9.34 -3.02
N THR A 247 8.13 -10.05 -2.73
CA THR A 247 8.17 -11.12 -1.71
C THR A 247 9.17 -12.18 -2.20
N PRO A 248 10.18 -12.55 -1.40
CA PRO A 248 11.18 -13.54 -1.80
C PRO A 248 10.57 -14.93 -1.91
N VAL A 249 11.26 -15.83 -2.61
CA VAL A 249 10.92 -17.26 -2.61
C VAL A 249 11.59 -17.91 -1.39
N GLU A 250 10.79 -18.52 -0.52
CA GLU A 250 11.25 -19.14 0.72
C GLU A 250 11.37 -20.67 0.61
N ALA A 251 10.76 -21.27 -0.42
CA ALA A 251 10.83 -22.71 -0.66
C ALA A 251 12.27 -23.18 -0.92
N THR A 252 12.71 -24.18 -0.15
CA THR A 252 14.08 -24.73 -0.19
C THR A 252 14.18 -26.08 -0.90
N GLY A 253 13.07 -26.62 -1.41
CA GLY A 253 13.06 -27.90 -2.11
C GLY A 253 13.75 -27.87 -3.47
N PRO A 254 13.66 -28.99 -4.23
CA PRO A 254 14.29 -29.12 -5.53
C PRO A 254 14.02 -27.95 -6.46
N LEU A 255 15.08 -27.47 -7.13
CA LEU A 255 14.97 -26.46 -8.18
C LEU A 255 14.60 -27.16 -9.49
N LEU A 256 13.50 -26.72 -10.07
CA LEU A 256 12.90 -27.31 -11.26
C LEU A 256 12.69 -26.22 -12.32
N THR A 257 12.52 -26.64 -13.56
CA THR A 257 12.20 -25.78 -14.70
C THR A 257 10.92 -26.26 -15.37
N VAL A 258 10.07 -25.32 -15.75
CA VAL A 258 8.87 -25.58 -16.56
C VAL A 258 9.30 -26.06 -17.94
N LYS A 259 8.80 -27.23 -18.37
CA LYS A 259 9.01 -27.79 -19.70
C LYS A 259 7.68 -28.21 -20.30
N THR A 260 7.16 -27.38 -21.21
CA THR A 260 5.85 -27.53 -21.84
C THR A 260 5.91 -27.57 -23.36
N GLU A 261 6.86 -26.87 -24.00
CA GLU A 261 7.08 -26.82 -25.46
C GLU A 261 5.87 -26.34 -26.30
N LEU A 262 4.75 -25.98 -25.67
CA LEU A 262 3.47 -25.71 -26.32
C LEU A 262 2.75 -24.49 -25.73
N THR A 263 2.38 -24.55 -24.45
CA THR A 263 1.58 -23.51 -23.79
C THR A 263 2.05 -23.27 -22.37
N PRO A 264 1.92 -22.04 -21.84
CA PRO A 264 2.26 -21.74 -20.46
C PRO A 264 1.67 -22.72 -19.44
N LEU A 265 2.48 -23.12 -18.46
CA LEU A 265 2.07 -24.04 -17.40
C LEU A 265 1.13 -23.33 -16.41
N ARG A 266 -0.05 -23.89 -16.19
CA ARG A 266 -1.04 -23.36 -15.24
C ARG A 266 -0.68 -23.72 -13.81
N VAL A 267 -0.53 -22.70 -12.96
CA VAL A 267 -0.44 -22.85 -11.51
C VAL A 267 -1.83 -22.69 -10.91
N ARG A 268 -2.18 -23.56 -9.97
CA ARG A 268 -3.52 -23.68 -9.40
C ARG A 268 -3.52 -23.45 -7.90
N SER A 269 -4.64 -23.01 -7.36
CA SER A 269 -4.83 -22.87 -5.91
C SER A 269 -5.00 -24.21 -5.18
N GLU A 270 -5.28 -25.29 -5.91
CA GLU A 270 -5.50 -26.63 -5.37
C GLU A 270 -4.88 -27.68 -6.31
N PRO A 271 -4.45 -28.87 -5.82
CA PRO A 271 -3.84 -29.94 -6.61
C PRO A 271 -4.89 -30.73 -7.41
N LYS A 272 -5.71 -30.03 -8.21
CA LYS A 272 -6.72 -30.62 -9.10
C LYS A 272 -7.04 -29.68 -10.25
N ILE A 273 -7.54 -30.23 -11.36
CA ILE A 273 -8.20 -29.44 -12.41
C ILE A 273 -9.63 -29.16 -11.94
N SER A 274 -10.01 -27.88 -11.91
CA SER A 274 -11.38 -27.46 -11.53
C SER A 274 -12.36 -27.61 -12.71
N SER A 275 -13.67 -27.49 -12.44
CA SER A 275 -14.68 -27.29 -13.48
C SER A 275 -15.33 -25.91 -13.30
N PRO A 276 -15.23 -24.98 -14.27
CA PRO A 276 -14.42 -25.07 -15.50
C PRO A 276 -12.92 -25.10 -15.22
N ALA A 277 -12.13 -25.62 -16.16
CA ALA A 277 -10.69 -25.90 -16.02
C ALA A 277 -9.81 -24.70 -15.62
N THR A 278 -10.32 -23.48 -15.74
CA THR A 278 -9.63 -22.22 -15.44
C THR A 278 -10.00 -21.62 -14.08
N ARG A 279 -11.04 -22.12 -13.39
CA ARG A 279 -11.59 -21.50 -12.18
C ARG A 279 -10.54 -21.37 -11.07
N ASN A 280 -9.76 -22.42 -10.84
CA ASN A 280 -8.71 -22.44 -9.82
C ASN A 280 -7.31 -22.09 -10.34
N VAL A 281 -7.18 -21.56 -11.56
CA VAL A 281 -5.89 -21.09 -12.09
C VAL A 281 -5.58 -19.72 -11.49
N ILE A 282 -4.40 -19.61 -10.88
CA ILE A 282 -3.91 -18.40 -10.21
C ILE A 282 -2.77 -17.73 -10.97
N ALA A 283 -2.01 -18.48 -11.77
CA ALA A 283 -0.94 -17.95 -12.62
C ALA A 283 -0.69 -18.86 -13.83
N GLN A 284 0.04 -18.33 -14.80
CA GLN A 284 0.55 -19.07 -15.96
C GLN A 284 2.06 -18.80 -16.07
N LEU A 285 2.86 -19.84 -16.04
CA LEU A 285 4.32 -19.75 -16.11
C LEU A 285 4.79 -20.01 -17.54
N PRO A 286 5.69 -19.19 -18.09
CA PRO A 286 6.24 -19.44 -19.41
C PRO A 286 7.10 -20.71 -19.42
N ASP A 287 7.30 -21.26 -20.61
CA ASP A 287 8.23 -22.36 -20.81
C ASP A 287 9.66 -21.93 -20.42
N GLY A 288 10.42 -22.85 -19.83
CA GLY A 288 11.76 -22.56 -19.30
C GLY A 288 11.79 -21.77 -17.99
N HIS A 289 10.65 -21.46 -17.37
CA HIS A 289 10.63 -20.70 -16.13
C HIS A 289 11.11 -21.53 -14.91
N PRO A 290 12.03 -21.01 -14.08
CA PRO A 290 12.49 -21.70 -12.88
C PRO A 290 11.44 -21.64 -11.75
N VAL A 291 11.35 -22.73 -10.98
CA VAL A 291 10.49 -22.85 -9.80
C VAL A 291 11.17 -23.67 -8.71
N ARG A 292 10.82 -23.43 -7.44
CA ARG A 292 11.26 -24.24 -6.30
C ARG A 292 10.10 -25.10 -5.84
N ALA A 293 10.31 -26.40 -5.67
CA ALA A 293 9.32 -27.24 -5.03
C ALA A 293 9.25 -26.92 -3.52
N VAL A 294 8.06 -26.96 -2.94
CA VAL A 294 7.87 -26.70 -1.50
C VAL A 294 8.21 -27.93 -0.68
N THR A 295 7.57 -29.06 -0.98
CA THR A 295 7.79 -30.35 -0.28
C THR A 295 8.60 -31.36 -1.12
N GLY A 296 8.81 -31.08 -2.40
CA GLY A 296 9.45 -31.99 -3.35
C GLY A 296 8.62 -33.22 -3.73
N THR A 297 7.44 -33.42 -3.13
CA THR A 297 6.61 -34.62 -3.34
C THR A 297 5.29 -34.25 -4.02
N PRO A 298 5.00 -34.79 -5.22
CA PRO A 298 3.73 -34.54 -5.90
C PRO A 298 2.52 -35.10 -5.14
N VAL A 299 1.43 -34.34 -5.12
CA VAL A 299 0.11 -34.76 -4.65
C VAL A 299 -0.84 -34.79 -5.83
N LYS A 300 -1.44 -35.95 -6.13
CA LYS A 300 -2.37 -36.13 -7.28
C LYS A 300 -1.77 -35.68 -8.63
N LYS A 301 -0.48 -35.97 -8.86
CA LYS A 301 0.32 -35.51 -10.03
C LYS A 301 0.58 -33.99 -10.07
N PHE A 302 0.33 -33.27 -8.99
CA PHE A 302 0.69 -31.85 -8.87
C PHE A 302 1.83 -31.66 -7.88
N MET A 303 2.85 -30.91 -8.28
CA MET A 303 3.89 -30.41 -7.37
C MET A 303 3.42 -29.08 -6.77
N GLU A 304 3.54 -28.92 -5.46
CA GLU A 304 3.45 -27.59 -4.85
C GLU A 304 4.77 -26.85 -5.13
N ILE A 305 4.66 -25.69 -5.76
CA ILE A 305 5.79 -24.87 -6.20
C ILE A 305 5.68 -23.45 -5.68
N GLU A 306 6.83 -22.81 -5.61
CA GLU A 306 7.00 -21.40 -5.33
C GLU A 306 7.92 -20.75 -6.37
N THR A 307 7.57 -19.56 -6.85
CA THR A 307 8.40 -18.80 -7.79
C THR A 307 8.13 -17.29 -7.78
N SER A 308 8.99 -16.53 -8.45
CA SER A 308 8.86 -15.10 -8.72
C SER A 308 8.65 -14.87 -10.22
N LEU A 309 7.42 -14.54 -10.61
CA LEU A 309 7.07 -14.19 -11.98
C LEU A 309 7.12 -12.68 -12.17
N VAL A 310 8.25 -12.17 -12.65
CA VAL A 310 8.48 -10.71 -12.82
C VAL A 310 8.18 -9.94 -11.52
N GLY A 311 8.55 -10.51 -10.37
CA GLY A 311 8.39 -9.92 -9.04
C GLY A 311 7.08 -10.32 -8.34
N ALA A 312 6.16 -10.98 -9.04
CA ALA A 312 5.00 -11.58 -8.39
C ALA A 312 5.40 -12.92 -7.74
N HIS A 313 5.32 -12.97 -6.42
CA HIS A 313 5.44 -14.22 -5.68
C HIS A 313 4.21 -15.12 -5.92
N ILE A 314 4.45 -16.28 -6.52
CA ILE A 314 3.45 -17.28 -6.84
C ILE A 314 3.74 -18.54 -6.03
N ARG A 315 2.77 -18.96 -5.23
CA ARG A 315 2.76 -20.27 -4.57
C ARG A 315 1.48 -21.01 -4.92
N GLY A 316 1.60 -22.27 -5.32
CA GLY A 316 0.45 -23.10 -5.69
C GLY A 316 0.87 -24.42 -6.32
N PHE A 317 -0.05 -25.04 -7.05
CA PHE A 317 0.10 -26.40 -7.57
C PHE A 317 0.24 -26.39 -9.09
N ALA A 318 1.33 -26.96 -9.61
CA ALA A 318 1.60 -27.15 -11.02
C ALA A 318 1.66 -28.65 -11.34
N SER A 319 1.29 -29.06 -12.56
CA SER A 319 1.39 -30.47 -12.95
C SER A 319 2.86 -30.91 -12.96
N ALA A 320 3.16 -32.00 -12.26
CA ALA A 320 4.53 -32.51 -12.12
C ALA A 320 5.09 -33.04 -13.44
N ASP A 321 4.22 -33.42 -14.39
CA ASP A 321 4.61 -33.95 -15.70
C ASP A 321 5.35 -32.91 -16.56
N PHE A 322 5.20 -31.62 -16.24
CA PHE A 322 5.85 -30.50 -16.94
C PHE A 322 6.97 -29.83 -16.12
N LEU A 323 7.44 -30.49 -15.07
CA LEU A 323 8.53 -29.99 -14.23
C LEU A 323 9.71 -30.95 -14.30
N VAL A 324 10.84 -30.45 -14.79
CA VAL A 324 12.09 -31.20 -14.89
C VAL A 324 13.15 -30.58 -13.98
N PRO A 325 14.21 -31.30 -13.57
CA PRO A 325 15.34 -30.70 -12.88
C PRO A 325 15.86 -29.47 -13.63
N ALA A 326 16.14 -28.39 -12.91
CA ALA A 326 16.68 -27.19 -13.52
C ALA A 326 18.08 -27.44 -14.13
N PRO A 327 18.43 -26.78 -15.24
CA PRO A 327 19.79 -26.77 -15.76
C PRO A 327 20.82 -26.35 -14.70
N ALA A 328 22.04 -26.87 -14.78
CA ALA A 328 23.07 -26.66 -13.76
C ALA A 328 23.52 -25.19 -13.59
N ASP A 329 23.33 -24.36 -14.62
CA ASP A 329 23.60 -22.92 -14.62
C ASP A 329 22.51 -22.10 -13.92
N VAL A 330 21.33 -22.69 -13.66
CA VAL A 330 20.27 -22.08 -12.87
C VAL A 330 20.42 -22.53 -11.42
N THR A 331 20.95 -21.64 -10.57
CA THR A 331 21.20 -21.93 -9.15
C THR A 331 20.09 -21.39 -8.24
N GLU A 332 19.37 -20.36 -8.68
CA GLU A 332 18.30 -19.70 -7.93
C GLU A 332 17.18 -19.17 -8.83
N ILE A 333 16.06 -18.79 -8.22
CA ILE A 333 15.00 -18.08 -8.93
C ILE A 333 15.40 -16.61 -8.97
N PRO A 334 15.53 -15.99 -10.16
CA PRO A 334 16.01 -14.63 -10.26
C PRO A 334 15.16 -13.64 -9.47
N ALA A 335 15.81 -12.87 -8.60
CA ALA A 335 15.20 -11.68 -8.02
C ALA A 335 15.00 -10.63 -9.12
N VAL A 336 13.84 -9.96 -9.13
CA VAL A 336 13.62 -8.87 -10.06
C VAL A 336 14.35 -7.63 -9.56
N ALA A 337 15.48 -7.33 -10.21
CA ALA A 337 16.17 -6.06 -10.07
C ALA A 337 15.31 -4.96 -10.72
N LEU A 338 14.64 -4.16 -9.89
CA LEU A 338 13.98 -2.95 -10.37
C LEU A 338 15.04 -1.87 -10.55
N MET A 339 15.10 -1.30 -11.75
CA MET A 339 15.91 -0.09 -11.96
C MET A 339 15.12 1.11 -11.46
N MET A 340 15.70 1.84 -10.51
CA MET A 340 15.09 3.06 -9.95
C MET A 340 15.11 4.21 -10.97
N ASP A 341 16.15 4.24 -11.80
CA ASP A 341 16.31 5.22 -12.88
C ASP A 341 16.08 4.55 -14.24
N ALA A 342 15.43 5.30 -15.14
CA ALA A 342 15.25 4.86 -16.51
C ALA A 342 16.61 4.76 -17.22
N PRO A 343 16.77 3.83 -18.18
CA PRO A 343 17.99 3.73 -18.97
C PRO A 343 18.26 5.05 -19.70
N THR A 344 19.49 5.55 -19.59
CA THR A 344 19.96 6.75 -20.32
C THR A 344 20.71 6.43 -21.60
N SER A 345 21.03 5.15 -21.83
CA SER A 345 21.68 4.64 -23.04
C SER A 345 21.08 3.30 -23.47
N GLY A 346 21.32 2.93 -24.74
CA GLY A 346 20.77 1.72 -25.33
C GLY A 346 19.26 1.82 -25.56
N ILE A 347 18.49 0.85 -25.04
CA ILE A 347 17.04 0.83 -25.18
C ILE A 347 16.40 1.77 -24.14
N VAL A 348 16.23 3.02 -24.54
CA VAL A 348 15.74 4.13 -23.69
C VAL A 348 14.25 4.41 -23.88
N GLU A 349 13.67 5.20 -22.97
CA GLU A 349 12.32 5.74 -23.15
C GLU A 349 12.19 6.55 -24.45
N VAL A 350 11.00 6.53 -25.04
CA VAL A 350 10.68 7.33 -26.22
C VAL A 350 9.31 7.97 -26.12
N ILE A 351 9.26 9.24 -26.51
CA ILE A 351 8.04 10.03 -26.67
C ILE A 351 7.97 10.48 -28.13
N MET A 352 6.77 10.48 -28.70
CA MET A 352 6.59 10.93 -30.08
C MET A 352 6.99 12.41 -30.23
N PRO A 353 7.92 12.74 -31.16
CA PRO A 353 8.25 14.12 -31.45
C PRO A 353 7.03 14.91 -31.87
N ARG A 354 6.99 16.18 -31.46
CA ARG A 354 5.87 17.09 -31.74
C ARG A 354 6.38 18.35 -32.44
N ARG A 355 5.55 18.89 -33.34
CA ARG A 355 5.79 20.22 -33.92
C ARG A 355 5.73 21.27 -32.80
N ARG A 356 6.58 22.28 -32.88
CA ARG A 356 6.61 23.40 -31.92
C ARG A 356 5.22 24.04 -31.83
N GLY A 357 4.73 24.27 -30.61
CA GLY A 357 3.43 24.87 -30.35
C GLY A 357 2.21 23.92 -30.44
N LEU A 358 2.39 22.67 -30.87
CA LEU A 358 1.29 21.70 -30.91
C LEU A 358 0.88 21.31 -29.47
N ILE A 359 -0.39 21.56 -29.13
CA ILE A 359 -0.99 21.15 -27.87
C ILE A 359 -1.93 19.96 -28.13
N THR A 360 -1.63 18.82 -27.51
CA THR A 360 -2.46 17.62 -27.50
C THR A 360 -3.40 17.68 -26.30
N ARG A 361 -4.70 17.70 -26.56
CA ARG A 361 -5.73 17.95 -25.54
C ARG A 361 -6.58 16.72 -25.24
N ARG A 362 -7.15 16.64 -24.04
CA ARG A 362 -8.18 15.65 -23.67
C ARG A 362 -9.48 15.85 -24.46
N THR A 363 -9.76 17.09 -24.88
CA THR A 363 -10.98 17.46 -25.62
C THR A 363 -10.96 17.08 -27.10
N GLU A 364 -9.81 16.64 -27.59
CA GLU A 364 -9.58 16.28 -28.99
C GLU A 364 -9.54 14.76 -29.19
N ILE A 365 -9.54 14.33 -30.44
CA ILE A 365 -9.43 12.92 -30.78
C ILE A 365 -8.02 12.43 -30.43
N ALA A 366 -7.95 11.24 -29.84
CA ALA A 366 -6.67 10.66 -29.45
C ALA A 366 -5.78 10.34 -30.65
N GLY A 367 -4.50 10.68 -30.52
CA GLY A 367 -3.43 10.33 -31.44
C GLY A 367 -2.24 9.69 -30.70
N ALA A 368 -1.09 9.70 -31.36
CA ALA A 368 0.16 9.12 -30.85
C ALA A 368 0.94 10.03 -29.90
N HIS A 369 0.60 11.32 -29.80
CA HIS A 369 1.21 12.25 -28.85
C HIS A 369 0.64 12.12 -27.43
N SER A 370 1.53 12.26 -26.44
CA SER A 370 1.19 12.47 -25.03
C SER A 370 0.59 13.85 -24.81
N LEU A 371 -0.30 13.97 -23.82
CA LEU A 371 -0.86 15.26 -23.39
C LEU A 371 0.23 16.28 -23.03
N ASN A 372 -0.03 17.55 -23.33
CA ASN A 372 0.80 18.69 -22.94
C ASN A 372 -0.04 19.97 -22.76
N GLU A 373 -1.27 19.82 -22.29
CA GLU A 373 -2.07 20.98 -21.88
C GLU A 373 -1.34 21.75 -20.76
N PRO A 374 -1.50 23.07 -20.67
CA PRO A 374 -1.04 23.81 -19.49
C PRO A 374 -1.76 23.31 -18.23
N ASP A 375 -1.11 23.48 -17.08
CA ASP A 375 -1.67 23.21 -15.75
C ASP A 375 -2.15 21.76 -15.52
N MET A 376 -1.54 20.79 -16.21
CA MET A 376 -1.75 19.37 -15.92
C MET A 376 -1.32 19.05 -14.48
N PRO A 377 -2.19 18.47 -13.64
CA PRO A 377 -1.76 17.98 -12.35
C PRO A 377 -0.79 16.83 -12.55
N THR A 378 0.17 16.72 -11.65
CA THR A 378 1.08 15.57 -11.58
C THR A 378 1.05 14.98 -10.19
N ARG A 379 1.51 13.73 -10.05
CA ARG A 379 1.69 13.12 -8.74
C ARG A 379 2.78 13.91 -8.00
N LYS A 380 2.44 14.39 -6.81
CA LYS A 380 3.31 15.22 -5.98
C LYS A 380 3.07 14.89 -4.51
N GLY A 381 4.14 14.81 -3.72
CA GLY A 381 4.05 14.55 -2.29
C GLY A 381 5.23 13.77 -1.75
N GLN A 382 5.34 13.75 -0.43
CA GLN A 382 6.30 12.95 0.34
C GLN A 382 5.60 11.98 1.29
N THR A 383 4.29 12.16 1.51
CA THR A 383 3.47 11.29 2.33
C THR A 383 2.47 10.51 1.48
N PRO A 384 2.03 9.31 1.92
CA PRO A 384 0.97 8.57 1.25
C PRO A 384 -0.29 9.40 0.98
N GLU A 385 -0.62 10.35 1.86
CA GLU A 385 -1.80 11.21 1.68
C GLU A 385 -1.68 12.19 0.53
N GLU A 386 -0.56 12.89 0.44
CA GLU A 386 -0.30 13.83 -0.65
C GLU A 386 -0.26 13.10 -1.99
N LEU A 387 0.34 11.90 -2.03
CA LEU A 387 0.38 11.07 -3.23
C LEU A 387 -1.02 10.60 -3.66
N ARG A 388 -1.85 10.12 -2.72
CA ARG A 388 -3.25 9.77 -3.02
C ARG A 388 -4.06 10.96 -3.51
N SER A 389 -3.90 12.11 -2.87
CA SER A 389 -4.63 13.34 -3.22
C SER A 389 -4.24 13.81 -4.63
N SER A 390 -2.95 13.85 -4.94
CA SER A 390 -2.46 14.23 -6.27
C SER A 390 -2.83 13.22 -7.37
N LEU A 391 -2.82 11.91 -7.09
CA LEU A 391 -3.35 10.89 -8.01
C LEU A 391 -4.85 11.08 -8.26
N ASN A 392 -5.63 11.42 -7.24
CA ASN A 392 -7.05 11.74 -7.41
C ASN A 392 -7.24 12.99 -8.27
N ALA A 393 -6.41 14.03 -8.09
CA ALA A 393 -6.43 15.21 -8.95
C ALA A 393 -6.15 14.87 -10.43
N ILE A 394 -5.22 13.93 -10.70
CA ILE A 394 -4.99 13.41 -12.06
C ILE A 394 -6.25 12.74 -12.60
N ILE A 395 -6.90 11.87 -11.83
CA ILE A 395 -8.11 11.15 -12.27
C ILE A 395 -9.24 12.13 -12.58
N ASP A 396 -9.42 13.16 -11.74
CA ASP A 396 -10.45 14.19 -11.94
C ASP A 396 -10.13 15.13 -13.10
N TYR A 397 -8.85 15.38 -13.35
CA TYR A 397 -8.40 16.06 -14.56
C TYR A 397 -8.68 15.21 -15.80
N LEU A 398 -8.20 13.97 -15.87
CA LEU A 398 -8.39 13.13 -17.05
C LEU A 398 -9.88 12.86 -17.33
N ALA A 399 -10.69 12.66 -16.29
CA ALA A 399 -12.15 12.56 -16.36
C ALA A 399 -12.66 11.80 -17.59
N SER A 400 -12.27 10.52 -17.71
CA SER A 400 -12.56 9.69 -18.88
C SER A 400 -14.05 9.59 -19.23
N ASP A 401 -14.91 9.77 -18.25
CA ASP A 401 -16.37 9.76 -18.35
C ASP A 401 -16.96 11.04 -18.94
N LYS A 402 -16.27 12.19 -18.86
CA LYS A 402 -16.80 13.49 -19.29
C LYS A 402 -17.00 13.51 -20.81
N ALA A 403 -18.21 13.87 -21.26
CA ALA A 403 -18.59 13.93 -22.67
C ALA A 403 -17.60 14.73 -23.54
N ALA A 404 -17.12 15.86 -23.01
CA ALA A 404 -16.19 16.74 -23.70
C ALA A 404 -14.79 16.16 -23.91
N HIS A 405 -14.37 15.14 -23.13
CA HIS A 405 -13.03 14.57 -23.21
C HIS A 405 -12.95 13.48 -24.30
N LYS A 406 -13.02 13.91 -25.57
CA LYS A 406 -13.09 13.05 -26.76
C LYS A 406 -11.92 12.07 -26.88
N ARG A 407 -10.78 12.36 -26.25
CA ARG A 407 -9.58 11.50 -26.26
C ARG A 407 -9.87 10.11 -25.71
N TYR A 408 -10.78 10.01 -24.75
CA TYR A 408 -11.12 8.75 -24.08
C TYR A 408 -12.42 8.13 -24.58
N LYS A 409 -13.18 8.86 -25.42
CA LYS A 409 -14.53 8.44 -25.79
C LYS A 409 -14.49 7.27 -26.77
N PRO A 410 -15.17 6.15 -26.45
CA PRO A 410 -15.29 5.06 -27.41
C PRO A 410 -16.02 5.53 -28.67
N ARG A 411 -15.56 5.08 -29.84
CA ARG A 411 -16.15 5.44 -31.15
C ARG A 411 -15.86 4.35 -32.17
N ASN A 412 -16.81 4.05 -33.05
CA ASN A 412 -16.63 3.11 -34.17
C ASN A 412 -16.02 1.76 -33.76
N GLY A 413 -16.45 1.20 -32.62
CA GLY A 413 -15.91 -0.05 -32.07
C GLY A 413 -14.50 0.05 -31.46
N LEU A 414 -13.90 1.24 -31.43
CA LEU A 414 -12.60 1.52 -30.81
C LEU A 414 -12.76 1.99 -29.36
N THR A 415 -11.83 1.57 -28.51
CA THR A 415 -11.70 1.98 -27.11
C THR A 415 -10.29 2.50 -26.86
N PHE A 416 -10.13 3.41 -25.89
CA PHE A 416 -8.89 4.18 -25.69
C PHE A 416 -8.27 3.94 -24.32
N CYS A 417 -8.43 2.72 -23.80
CA CYS A 417 -7.98 2.32 -22.47
C CYS A 417 -6.45 2.40 -22.34
N ASN A 418 -5.72 2.04 -23.39
CA ASN A 418 -4.26 2.19 -23.48
C ASN A 418 -3.81 3.65 -23.42
N ILE A 419 -4.54 4.55 -24.07
CA ILE A 419 -4.21 5.99 -24.10
C ILE A 419 -4.50 6.61 -22.74
N TYR A 420 -5.64 6.28 -22.13
CA TYR A 420 -5.95 6.70 -20.77
C TYR A 420 -4.92 6.20 -19.76
N ALA A 421 -4.52 4.92 -19.84
CA ALA A 421 -3.50 4.37 -18.96
C ALA A 421 -2.15 5.08 -19.15
N HIS A 422 -1.74 5.36 -20.39
CA HIS A 422 -0.55 6.15 -20.68
C HIS A 422 -0.63 7.55 -20.06
N ASP A 423 -1.72 8.28 -20.30
CA ASP A 423 -1.88 9.65 -19.79
C ASP A 423 -1.92 9.68 -18.24
N TYR A 424 -2.54 8.67 -17.61
CA TYR A 424 -2.52 8.51 -16.16
C TYR A 424 -1.10 8.25 -15.65
N CYS A 425 -0.37 7.31 -16.25
CA CYS A 425 0.99 6.97 -15.84
C CYS A 425 1.95 8.15 -16.02
N ILE A 426 1.94 8.84 -17.16
CA ILE A 426 2.87 9.95 -17.41
C ILE A 426 2.62 11.13 -16.48
N LEU A 427 1.35 11.45 -16.17
CA LEU A 427 1.02 12.47 -15.16
C LEU A 427 1.39 12.00 -13.74
N ALA A 428 1.36 10.70 -13.47
CA ALA A 428 1.84 10.12 -12.22
C ALA A 428 3.38 10.04 -12.13
N GLY A 429 4.10 10.46 -13.16
CA GLY A 429 5.57 10.40 -13.21
C GLY A 429 6.13 9.00 -13.48
N VAL A 430 5.34 8.13 -14.10
CA VAL A 430 5.71 6.74 -14.41
C VAL A 430 5.68 6.51 -15.92
N TYR A 431 6.74 5.91 -16.47
CA TYR A 431 6.83 5.63 -17.90
C TYR A 431 5.98 4.41 -18.29
N LEU A 432 4.93 4.64 -19.07
CA LEU A 432 4.22 3.62 -19.84
C LEU A 432 4.15 4.12 -21.28
N PRO A 433 4.64 3.42 -22.30
CA PRO A 433 4.84 4.01 -23.62
C PRO A 433 3.53 4.28 -24.36
N ARG A 434 3.36 5.47 -24.94
CA ARG A 434 2.32 5.72 -25.95
C ARG A 434 2.73 5.20 -27.32
N VAL A 435 4.02 5.35 -27.60
CA VAL A 435 4.75 4.85 -28.76
C VAL A 435 5.97 4.11 -28.25
N TRP A 436 6.44 3.13 -29.00
CA TRP A 436 7.64 2.37 -28.66
C TRP A 436 8.49 2.08 -29.90
N TRP A 437 9.77 1.82 -29.68
CA TRP A 437 10.71 1.45 -30.72
C TRP A 437 10.28 0.18 -31.47
N THR A 438 10.45 0.18 -32.79
CA THR A 438 10.26 -1.02 -33.62
C THR A 438 11.37 -2.04 -33.33
N PRO A 439 11.18 -3.34 -33.62
CA PRO A 439 12.23 -4.35 -33.37
C PRO A 439 13.58 -4.01 -34.00
N GLY A 440 13.60 -3.50 -35.24
CA GLY A 440 14.83 -3.06 -35.90
C GLY A 440 15.48 -1.85 -35.23
N ALA A 441 14.68 -0.90 -34.71
CA ALA A 441 15.21 0.20 -33.91
C ALA A 441 15.81 -0.28 -32.58
N ILE A 442 15.16 -1.26 -31.93
CA ILE A 442 15.65 -1.88 -30.69
C ILE A 442 17.02 -2.54 -30.88
N GLU A 443 17.19 -3.31 -31.96
CA GLU A 443 18.47 -3.95 -32.28
C GLU A 443 19.59 -2.91 -32.46
N ARG A 444 19.31 -1.84 -33.21
CA ARG A 444 20.25 -0.74 -33.42
C ARG A 444 20.61 -0.03 -32.12
N LEU A 445 19.62 0.30 -31.30
CA LEU A 445 19.83 0.89 -29.98
C LEU A 445 20.65 -0.03 -29.06
N ALA A 446 20.42 -1.34 -29.09
CA ALA A 446 21.18 -2.31 -28.30
C ALA A 446 22.67 -2.37 -28.68
N ARG A 447 23.02 -2.01 -29.93
CA ARG A 447 24.40 -1.85 -30.39
C ARG A 447 25.01 -0.48 -30.07
N GLY A 448 24.29 0.38 -29.36
CA GLY A 448 24.73 1.73 -29.02
C GLY A 448 24.56 2.75 -30.15
N GLU A 449 23.84 2.41 -31.22
CA GLU A 449 23.57 3.39 -32.28
C GLU A 449 22.58 4.46 -31.81
N LYS A 450 22.73 5.67 -32.35
CA LYS A 450 21.71 6.71 -32.23
C LYS A 450 20.58 6.44 -33.22
N VAL A 451 19.35 6.33 -32.72
CA VAL A 451 18.14 6.12 -33.54
C VAL A 451 17.17 7.29 -33.34
N GLU A 452 16.78 7.94 -34.43
CA GLU A 452 15.80 9.03 -34.39
C GLU A 452 14.38 8.47 -34.27
N PRO A 453 13.49 9.05 -33.44
CA PRO A 453 12.11 8.60 -33.25
C PRO A 453 11.16 9.09 -34.38
N LEU A 454 10.92 8.23 -35.35
CA LEU A 454 10.15 8.49 -36.57
C LEU A 454 8.94 7.56 -36.63
N ILE A 455 7.73 8.13 -36.59
CA ILE A 455 6.48 7.36 -36.61
C ILE A 455 6.39 6.51 -37.88
N ASP A 456 5.97 5.26 -37.70
CA ASP A 456 5.85 4.21 -38.73
C ASP A 456 7.18 3.78 -39.37
N ASN A 457 8.33 4.25 -38.86
CA ASN A 457 9.66 3.78 -39.26
C ASN A 457 10.40 3.18 -38.05
N THR A 458 10.76 4.01 -37.07
CA THR A 458 11.54 3.58 -35.90
C THR A 458 10.71 3.51 -34.63
N ILE A 459 9.53 4.15 -34.59
CA ILE A 459 8.56 4.04 -33.49
C ILE A 459 7.16 3.70 -33.99
N MET A 460 6.39 3.00 -33.17
CA MET A 460 5.02 2.59 -33.45
C MET A 460 4.09 2.80 -32.26
N GLU A 461 2.80 3.00 -32.52
CA GLU A 461 1.80 3.16 -31.48
C GLU A 461 1.55 1.90 -30.64
N MET A 462 1.49 2.07 -29.32
CA MET A 462 1.27 0.98 -28.39
C MET A 462 -0.22 0.76 -28.10
N ARG A 463 -0.76 -0.37 -28.60
CA ARG A 463 -2.09 -0.89 -28.23
C ARG A 463 -2.01 -1.69 -26.92
N ALA A 464 -3.15 -1.97 -26.28
CA ALA A 464 -3.20 -2.72 -25.01
C ALA A 464 -2.48 -4.09 -25.06
N ASN A 465 -2.59 -4.84 -26.17
CA ASN A 465 -1.86 -6.10 -26.35
C ASN A 465 -0.34 -5.90 -26.42
N ALA A 466 0.11 -4.80 -27.05
CA ALA A 466 1.53 -4.46 -27.14
C ALA A 466 2.06 -3.99 -25.78
N LEU A 467 1.28 -3.21 -25.04
CA LEU A 467 1.61 -2.80 -23.67
C LEU A 467 1.77 -3.98 -22.72
N PHE A 468 0.93 -5.02 -22.84
CA PHE A 468 1.10 -6.25 -22.06
C PHE A 468 2.49 -6.87 -22.28
N ARG A 469 2.92 -7.00 -23.54
CA ARG A 469 4.23 -7.55 -23.90
C ARG A 469 5.36 -6.62 -23.48
N TRP A 470 5.19 -5.32 -23.68
CA TRP A 470 6.18 -4.32 -23.26
C TRP A 470 6.41 -4.33 -21.75
N LEU A 471 5.36 -4.41 -20.93
CA LEU A 471 5.51 -4.52 -19.48
C LEU A 471 6.27 -5.79 -19.09
N ARG A 472 6.00 -6.91 -19.75
CA ARG A 472 6.72 -8.17 -19.54
C ARG A 472 8.20 -8.08 -19.91
N ASP A 473 8.50 -7.52 -21.08
CA ASP A 473 9.83 -7.61 -21.69
C ASP A 473 10.74 -6.44 -21.29
N PHE A 474 10.17 -5.26 -21.05
CA PHE A 474 10.89 -4.02 -20.72
C PHE A 474 10.48 -3.39 -19.40
N GLY A 475 9.29 -3.68 -18.87
CA GLY A 475 8.74 -3.05 -17.67
C GLY A 475 9.71 -2.96 -16.48
N PRO A 476 10.42 -4.05 -16.08
CA PRO A 476 11.39 -4.01 -14.98
C PRO A 476 12.51 -2.97 -15.15
N ARG A 477 12.91 -2.68 -16.40
CA ARG A 477 13.90 -1.65 -16.72
C ARG A 477 13.38 -0.24 -16.49
N PHE A 478 12.06 -0.08 -16.39
CA PHE A 478 11.35 1.18 -16.16
C PHE A 478 10.56 1.12 -14.84
N GLY A 479 11.06 0.40 -13.83
CA GLY A 479 10.49 0.35 -12.48
C GLY A 479 9.20 -0.45 -12.31
N TRP A 480 8.68 -1.09 -13.36
CA TRP A 480 7.48 -1.93 -13.26
C TRP A 480 7.79 -3.35 -12.78
N ARG A 481 6.96 -3.87 -11.87
CA ARG A 481 6.92 -5.29 -11.52
C ARG A 481 5.51 -5.82 -11.48
N GLN A 482 5.38 -7.14 -11.50
CA GLN A 482 4.10 -7.79 -11.22
C GLN A 482 3.85 -7.97 -9.72
N THR A 483 2.58 -8.12 -9.38
CA THR A 483 2.12 -8.62 -8.08
C THR A 483 1.11 -9.76 -8.28
N SER A 484 1.03 -10.68 -7.34
CA SER A 484 0.24 -11.91 -7.50
C SER A 484 -1.23 -11.78 -7.13
N THR A 485 -1.62 -10.71 -6.41
CA THR A 485 -3.00 -10.54 -5.94
C THR A 485 -3.50 -9.12 -6.13
N LEU A 486 -4.81 -9.00 -6.33
CA LEU A 486 -5.51 -7.71 -6.31
C LEU A 486 -5.44 -7.03 -4.95
N THR A 487 -5.37 -7.80 -3.86
CA THR A 487 -5.25 -7.26 -2.51
C THR A 487 -3.97 -6.46 -2.38
N LYS A 488 -2.82 -7.05 -2.75
CA LYS A 488 -1.55 -6.33 -2.79
C LYS A 488 -1.63 -5.14 -3.74
N LEU A 489 -2.12 -5.32 -4.97
CA LEU A 489 -2.22 -4.22 -5.94
C LEU A 489 -3.01 -3.01 -5.40
N GLN A 490 -4.19 -3.26 -4.81
CA GLN A 490 -5.03 -2.20 -4.25
C GLN A 490 -4.41 -1.57 -3.01
N GLN A 491 -3.75 -2.37 -2.15
CA GLN A 491 -3.04 -1.85 -0.98
C GLN A 491 -1.93 -0.89 -1.39
N GLU A 492 -1.13 -1.24 -2.40
CA GLU A 492 -0.06 -0.36 -2.85
C GLU A 492 -0.61 0.89 -3.57
N ALA A 493 -1.69 0.75 -4.36
CA ALA A 493 -2.40 1.92 -4.91
C ALA A 493 -2.91 2.85 -3.79
N ASN A 494 -3.38 2.28 -2.67
CA ASN A 494 -3.81 3.04 -1.50
C ASN A 494 -2.66 3.72 -0.74
N ILE A 495 -1.37 3.48 -1.03
CA ILE A 495 -0.26 4.28 -0.48
C ILE A 495 0.37 5.23 -1.50
N GLY A 496 -0.30 5.41 -2.65
CA GLY A 496 0.11 6.36 -3.67
C GLY A 496 0.91 5.76 -4.83
N ALA A 497 1.04 4.44 -4.90
CA ALA A 497 1.69 3.75 -6.01
C ALA A 497 0.80 3.71 -7.26
N VAL A 498 1.39 3.44 -8.41
CA VAL A 498 0.68 3.29 -9.69
C VAL A 498 0.41 1.81 -9.96
N GLY A 499 -0.86 1.42 -10.00
CA GLY A 499 -1.29 0.05 -10.29
C GLY A 499 -2.00 -0.08 -11.64
N LEU A 500 -1.74 -1.17 -12.37
CA LEU A 500 -2.42 -1.49 -13.63
C LEU A 500 -2.91 -2.94 -13.64
N ILE A 501 -4.05 -3.19 -14.28
CA ILE A 501 -4.46 -4.54 -14.71
C ILE A 501 -4.48 -4.54 -16.22
N VAL A 502 -3.76 -5.49 -16.82
CA VAL A 502 -3.59 -5.58 -18.28
C VAL A 502 -3.97 -6.98 -18.72
N ALA A 503 -4.83 -7.10 -19.73
CA ALA A 503 -5.21 -8.38 -20.33
C ALA A 503 -5.05 -8.36 -21.86
N ARG A 504 -4.37 -9.39 -22.38
CA ARG A 504 -4.08 -9.56 -23.80
C ARG A 504 -5.14 -10.43 -24.46
N ARG A 505 -5.65 -10.04 -25.64
CA ARG A 505 -6.60 -10.88 -26.42
C ARG A 505 -5.93 -12.13 -26.96
N LYS A 506 -6.71 -13.22 -27.04
CA LYS A 506 -6.35 -14.44 -27.79
C LYS A 506 -6.35 -14.20 -29.29
N GLN A 507 -7.43 -13.60 -29.79
CA GLN A 507 -7.61 -13.36 -31.22
C GLN A 507 -6.76 -12.18 -31.68
N ASP A 508 -5.94 -12.40 -32.70
CA ASP A 508 -5.17 -11.36 -33.36
C ASP A 508 -6.09 -10.31 -34.01
N GLY A 509 -5.61 -9.07 -34.05
CA GLY A 509 -6.40 -7.92 -34.53
C GLY A 509 -7.45 -7.39 -33.54
N LYS A 510 -7.82 -8.13 -32.48
CA LYS A 510 -8.72 -7.63 -31.43
C LYS A 510 -7.97 -6.91 -30.32
N SER A 511 -8.58 -5.84 -29.78
CA SER A 511 -7.99 -5.03 -28.70
C SER A 511 -8.03 -5.73 -27.35
N GLY A 512 -6.87 -5.80 -26.68
CA GLY A 512 -6.74 -6.07 -25.25
C GLY A 512 -7.43 -5.01 -24.39
N HIS A 513 -7.32 -5.15 -23.07
CA HIS A 513 -7.86 -4.17 -22.13
C HIS A 513 -6.86 -3.85 -21.03
N ILE A 514 -6.85 -2.60 -20.60
CA ILE A 514 -5.97 -2.09 -19.56
C ILE A 514 -6.72 -1.08 -18.71
N VAL A 515 -6.57 -1.15 -17.40
CA VAL A 515 -7.18 -0.21 -16.45
C VAL A 515 -6.17 0.23 -15.42
N ALA A 516 -6.33 1.45 -14.93
CA ALA A 516 -5.62 1.90 -13.74
C ALA A 516 -6.36 1.40 -12.49
N VAL A 517 -5.62 0.83 -11.54
CA VAL A 517 -6.09 0.63 -10.16
C VAL A 517 -5.72 1.87 -9.37
N VAL A 518 -6.72 2.49 -8.74
CA VAL A 518 -6.63 3.83 -8.17
C VAL A 518 -6.87 3.81 -6.66
N PRO A 519 -6.37 4.81 -5.90
CA PRO A 519 -6.56 4.86 -4.46
C PRO A 519 -8.05 4.86 -4.06
N GLU A 520 -8.39 4.08 -3.05
CA GLU A 520 -9.71 4.11 -2.43
C GLU A 520 -9.99 5.49 -1.80
N THR A 521 -11.23 5.94 -1.91
CA THR A 521 -11.74 7.17 -1.25
C THR A 521 -12.82 6.79 -0.25
N ASN A 522 -13.38 7.77 0.46
CA ASN A 522 -14.49 7.48 1.36
C ASN A 522 -15.74 6.98 0.62
N ASP A 523 -15.97 7.51 -0.58
CA ASP A 523 -17.15 7.21 -1.40
C ASP A 523 -16.94 6.06 -2.40
N HIS A 524 -15.69 5.82 -2.82
CA HIS A 524 -15.37 4.80 -3.82
C HIS A 524 -14.35 3.82 -3.26
N ARG A 525 -14.71 2.53 -3.23
CA ARG A 525 -13.93 1.47 -2.58
C ARG A 525 -13.84 0.23 -3.43
N ALA A 526 -12.79 -0.54 -3.23
CA ALA A 526 -12.68 -1.89 -3.75
C ALA A 526 -13.60 -2.84 -2.97
N THR A 527 -14.16 -3.82 -3.67
CA THR A 527 -14.97 -4.87 -3.03
C THR A 527 -14.08 -5.98 -2.50
N ARG A 528 -14.33 -6.41 -1.27
CA ARG A 528 -13.61 -7.50 -0.60
C ARG A 528 -14.56 -8.65 -0.23
N ASN A 529 -14.04 -9.88 -0.22
CA ASN A 529 -14.75 -11.04 0.31
C ASN A 529 -14.72 -11.07 1.86
N ALA A 530 -15.30 -12.11 2.46
CA ALA A 530 -15.33 -12.29 3.91
C ALA A 530 -13.92 -12.43 4.52
N ALA A 531 -12.95 -12.96 3.78
CA ALA A 531 -11.56 -13.09 4.19
C ALA A 531 -10.76 -11.77 4.03
N GLY A 532 -11.38 -10.71 3.49
CA GLY A 532 -10.74 -9.41 3.26
C GLY A 532 -9.94 -9.32 1.97
N GLU A 533 -10.00 -10.33 1.10
CA GLU A 533 -9.33 -10.32 -0.19
C GLU A 533 -10.10 -9.45 -1.19
N VAL A 534 -9.38 -8.63 -1.94
CA VAL A 534 -9.98 -7.80 -2.99
C VAL A 534 -10.46 -8.68 -4.13
N THR A 535 -11.77 -8.67 -4.39
CA THR A 535 -12.39 -9.37 -5.52
C THR A 535 -12.67 -8.44 -6.68
N ARG A 536 -12.88 -7.14 -6.40
CA ARG A 536 -13.06 -6.11 -7.43
C ARG A 536 -12.27 -4.86 -7.01
N PRO A 537 -11.12 -4.60 -7.63
CA PRO A 537 -10.31 -3.43 -7.28
C PRO A 537 -11.00 -2.17 -7.75
N LEU A 538 -10.73 -1.05 -7.08
CA LEU A 538 -11.19 0.25 -7.53
C LEU A 538 -10.36 0.67 -8.74
N GLN A 539 -11.05 0.95 -9.84
CA GLN A 539 -10.45 1.23 -11.13
C GLN A 539 -10.84 2.62 -11.63
N SER A 540 -10.02 3.15 -12.53
CA SER A 540 -10.40 4.17 -13.50
C SER A 540 -10.17 3.63 -14.91
N GLN A 541 -11.11 3.85 -15.83
CA GLN A 541 -10.97 3.30 -17.18
C GLN A 541 -11.57 4.15 -18.30
N ALA A 542 -11.02 3.95 -19.51
CA ALA A 542 -11.53 4.42 -20.79
C ALA A 542 -11.82 3.25 -21.75
N GLY A 543 -12.74 2.37 -21.36
CA GLY A 543 -13.10 1.16 -22.12
C GLY A 543 -14.36 1.32 -22.97
N ALA A 544 -15.15 0.25 -23.07
CA ALA A 544 -16.49 0.32 -23.64
C ALA A 544 -17.44 1.21 -22.81
N ARG A 545 -17.21 1.28 -21.50
CA ARG A 545 -17.91 2.16 -20.56
C ARG A 545 -16.89 2.88 -19.70
N ASN A 546 -16.83 4.20 -19.83
CA ASN A 546 -15.87 5.02 -19.10
C ASN A 546 -16.41 5.38 -17.73
N PHE A 547 -15.53 5.40 -16.74
CA PHE A 547 -15.79 5.92 -15.40
C PHE A 547 -14.48 6.36 -14.77
N ARG A 548 -14.52 7.40 -13.92
CA ARG A 548 -13.37 7.85 -13.14
C ARG A 548 -13.03 6.92 -11.99
N ARG A 549 -14.05 6.40 -11.31
CA ARG A 549 -13.91 5.56 -10.12
C ARG A 549 -15.02 4.52 -10.13
N GLY A 550 -14.66 3.25 -10.17
CA GLY A 550 -15.62 2.14 -10.17
C GLY A 550 -14.94 0.78 -10.15
N THR A 551 -15.68 -0.28 -9.81
CA THR A 551 -15.08 -1.61 -9.56
C THR A 551 -15.11 -2.55 -10.77
N GLY A 552 -15.52 -2.05 -11.95
CA GLY A 552 -15.66 -2.86 -13.18
C GLY A 552 -16.57 -4.07 -12.99
N THR A 553 -16.58 -5.02 -13.93
CA THR A 553 -17.22 -6.33 -13.71
C THR A 553 -16.26 -7.27 -13.00
N LEU A 554 -16.80 -8.22 -12.21
CA LEU A 554 -16.01 -9.20 -11.47
C LEU A 554 -15.10 -10.00 -12.41
N ASN A 555 -13.80 -10.10 -12.08
CA ASN A 555 -12.80 -10.91 -12.78
C ASN A 555 -12.77 -10.73 -14.31
N TRP A 556 -13.04 -9.51 -14.81
CA TRP A 556 -13.14 -9.29 -16.25
C TRP A 556 -11.91 -9.75 -17.03
N TRP A 557 -10.71 -9.64 -16.43
CA TRP A 557 -9.43 -10.05 -17.03
C TRP A 557 -9.27 -11.57 -17.16
N LYS A 558 -10.09 -12.37 -16.47
CA LYS A 558 -10.16 -13.83 -16.60
C LYS A 558 -11.14 -14.30 -17.69
N GLY A 559 -11.79 -13.37 -18.41
CA GLY A 559 -12.73 -13.73 -19.46
C GLY A 559 -12.08 -14.55 -20.57
N ASP A 560 -12.82 -15.50 -21.14
CA ASP A 560 -12.30 -16.49 -22.12
C ASP A 560 -11.71 -15.86 -23.38
N GLN A 561 -12.02 -14.60 -23.66
CA GLN A 561 -11.42 -13.82 -24.74
C GLN A 561 -9.94 -13.48 -24.54
N PHE A 562 -9.45 -13.52 -23.30
CA PHE A 562 -8.10 -13.11 -22.94
C PHE A 562 -7.19 -14.33 -22.87
N ALA A 563 -6.03 -14.22 -23.50
CA ALA A 563 -5.00 -15.26 -23.45
C ALA A 563 -4.32 -15.23 -22.08
N GLU A 564 -3.98 -14.03 -21.65
CA GLU A 564 -3.17 -13.75 -20.48
C GLU A 564 -3.62 -12.45 -19.84
N SER A 565 -3.38 -12.34 -18.53
CA SER A 565 -3.59 -11.13 -17.75
C SER A 565 -2.57 -11.02 -16.65
N ALA A 566 -2.17 -9.81 -16.29
CA ALA A 566 -1.21 -9.55 -15.24
C ALA A 566 -1.56 -8.28 -14.45
N PHE A 567 -1.07 -8.22 -13.22
CA PHE A 567 -1.23 -7.10 -12.30
C PHE A 567 0.12 -6.43 -12.13
N TRP A 568 0.21 -5.16 -12.50
CA TRP A 568 1.46 -4.41 -12.57
C TRP A 568 1.46 -3.28 -11.56
N LEU A 569 2.62 -3.03 -10.97
CA LEU A 569 2.84 -2.06 -9.93
C LEU A 569 4.12 -1.28 -10.22
N HIS A 570 4.07 0.02 -9.97
CA HIS A 570 5.21 0.93 -9.97
C HIS A 570 5.14 1.83 -8.73
N ALA A 571 6.29 2.12 -8.13
CA ALA A 571 6.42 3.00 -6.98
C ALA A 571 5.94 4.42 -7.27
#